data_AF-D7BFS9-F1
#
_entry.id   AF-D7BFS9-F1
#
_cell.length_a   1.000
_cell.length_b   1.000
_cell.length_c   1.000
_cell.angle_alpha   90.00
_cell.angle_beta   90.00
_cell.angle_gamma   90.00
#
_symmetry.space_group_name_H-M   'P 1'
#
loop_
_entity.id
_entity.type
_entity.pdbx_description
1 polymer ?
#
loop_
_entity_poly.entity_id
_entity_poly.type
_entity_poly.pdbx_seq_one_letter_code
_entity_poly.pdbx_strand_id
1 'polypeptide(L)'
;MQQIRILLLIAIAAYFAFQFRGASPTSSPAKTPAPTDTPPCTSHILEAAASTRELRLKVSGTAQTLQVGYDGGMMVKATEEVCSGGECRVFTPAAPKTVQLDGCPAINLP
;
A
#
# COMPACT_ATOMS: atom_id res chain seq x y z
N MET A 1 3.48 -9.96 32.93
CA MET A 1 3.96 -8.82 32.09
C MET A 1 5.20 -9.16 31.25
N GLN A 2 6.26 -9.77 31.82
CA GLN A 2 7.51 -10.10 31.08
C GLN A 2 7.34 -11.13 29.95
N GLN A 3 6.57 -12.22 30.18
CA GLN A 3 6.40 -13.32 29.22
C GLN A 3 5.68 -12.91 27.93
N ILE A 4 4.70 -12.01 28.01
CA ILE A 4 3.95 -11.53 26.83
C ILE A 4 4.85 -10.72 25.89
N ARG A 5 5.77 -9.92 26.44
CA ARG A 5 6.73 -9.14 25.64
C ARG A 5 7.69 -10.04 24.87
N ILE A 6 8.13 -11.14 25.48
CA ILE A 6 9.03 -12.10 24.83
C ILE A 6 8.32 -12.80 23.67
N LEU A 7 7.07 -13.24 23.87
CA LEU A 7 6.28 -13.87 22.81
C LEU A 7 6.01 -12.92 21.64
N LEU A 8 5.72 -11.65 21.93
CA LEU A 8 5.52 -10.62 20.91
C LEU A 8 6.78 -10.39 20.08
N LEU A 9 7.95 -10.29 20.72
CA LEU A 9 9.22 -10.10 20.03
C LEU A 9 9.58 -11.28 19.13
N ILE A 10 9.27 -12.52 19.56
CA ILE A 10 9.49 -13.74 18.75
C ILE A 10 8.57 -13.73 17.53
N ALA A 11 7.29 -13.35 17.69
CA ALA A 11 6.33 -13.28 16.59
C ALA A 11 6.74 -12.21 15.56
N ILE A 12 7.21 -11.05 16.02
CA ILE A 12 7.69 -9.97 15.16
C ILE A 12 8.94 -10.41 14.40
N ALA A 13 9.92 -11.02 15.08
CA ALA A 13 11.14 -11.52 14.44
C ALA A 13 10.83 -12.60 13.38
N ALA A 14 9.89 -13.51 13.66
CA ALA A 14 9.45 -14.52 12.71
C ALA A 14 8.75 -13.89 11.49
N TYR A 15 7.92 -12.88 11.71
CA TYR A 15 7.23 -12.15 10.64
C TYR A 15 8.22 -11.45 9.70
N PHE A 16 9.22 -10.74 10.22
CA PHE A 16 10.26 -10.11 9.40
C PHE A 16 11.14 -11.15 8.69
N ALA A 17 11.51 -12.25 9.35
CA ALA A 17 12.26 -13.33 8.72
C ALA A 17 11.51 -13.99 7.56
N PHE A 18 10.17 -14.08 7.65
CA PHE A 18 9.32 -14.56 6.57
C PHE A 18 9.28 -13.56 5.41
N GLN A 19 9.11 -12.27 5.68
CA GLN A 19 9.12 -11.21 4.67
C GLN A 19 10.45 -11.13 3.91
N PHE A 20 11.59 -11.28 4.59
CA PHE A 20 12.91 -11.22 3.95
C PHE A 20 13.26 -12.47 3.13
N ARG A 21 12.58 -13.61 3.31
CA ARG A 21 12.74 -14.79 2.45
C ARG A 21 12.16 -14.61 1.04
N GLY A 22 11.36 -13.56 0.80
CA GLY A 22 10.85 -13.20 -0.53
C GLY A 22 11.84 -12.41 -1.39
N ALA A 23 12.91 -11.84 -0.82
CA ALA A 23 13.88 -11.03 -1.55
C ALA A 23 15.08 -11.87 -2.00
N SER A 24 14.92 -12.60 -3.12
CA SER A 24 16.08 -13.18 -3.80
C SER A 24 16.90 -12.08 -4.48
N PRO A 25 18.24 -12.05 -4.36
CA PRO A 25 19.06 -11.07 -5.08
C PRO A 25 19.17 -11.50 -6.55
N THR A 26 18.27 -11.01 -7.41
CA THR A 26 18.40 -11.23 -8.86
C THR A 26 19.36 -10.21 -9.44
N SER A 27 20.58 -10.68 -9.67
CA SER A 27 21.50 -10.15 -10.68
C SER A 27 20.81 -10.26 -12.05
N SER A 28 20.65 -9.14 -12.76
CA SER A 28 20.11 -9.11 -14.12
C SER A 28 21.15 -9.69 -15.10
N PRO A 29 20.75 -10.50 -16.11
CA PRO A 29 20.39 -9.86 -17.38
C PRO A 29 19.27 -10.56 -18.19
N ALA A 30 18.57 -9.71 -18.96
CA ALA A 30 17.90 -9.97 -20.25
C ALA A 30 16.51 -10.65 -20.31
N LYS A 31 15.58 -9.90 -20.93
CA LYS A 31 14.46 -10.29 -21.82
C LYS A 31 13.65 -11.54 -21.46
N THR A 32 12.48 -11.32 -20.88
CA THR A 32 11.17 -11.96 -21.18
C THR A 32 10.11 -11.09 -20.48
N PRO A 33 8.98 -10.70 -21.11
CA PRO A 33 7.89 -10.09 -20.35
C PRO A 33 7.35 -11.17 -19.41
N ALA A 34 7.76 -11.11 -18.14
CA ALA A 34 7.19 -11.98 -17.13
C ALA A 34 5.67 -11.69 -17.07
N PRO A 35 4.81 -12.72 -16.98
CA PRO A 35 3.42 -12.48 -16.59
C PRO A 35 3.52 -11.71 -15.27
N THR A 36 3.06 -10.47 -15.28
CA THR A 36 3.03 -9.67 -14.07
C THR A 36 2.06 -10.39 -13.16
N ASP A 37 2.58 -11.16 -12.20
CA ASP A 37 1.88 -11.59 -10.98
C ASP A 37 1.43 -10.32 -10.27
N THR A 38 0.42 -9.67 -10.84
CA THR A 38 -0.32 -8.62 -10.20
C THR A 38 -1.18 -9.38 -9.21
N PRO A 39 -0.94 -9.26 -7.89
CA PRO A 39 -1.81 -9.90 -6.91
C PRO A 39 -3.25 -9.53 -7.26
N PRO A 40 -4.22 -10.48 -7.19
CA PRO A 40 -5.58 -10.21 -7.58
C PRO A 40 -6.07 -8.98 -6.81
N CYS A 41 -6.60 -7.99 -7.53
CA CYS A 41 -7.15 -6.77 -6.94
C CYS A 41 -8.32 -7.16 -6.02
N THR A 42 -8.02 -7.40 -4.75
CA THR A 42 -8.99 -7.73 -3.70
C THR A 42 -9.51 -6.50 -2.97
N SER A 43 -9.20 -5.30 -3.49
CA SER A 43 -9.67 -4.03 -2.95
C SER A 43 -10.34 -3.18 -4.01
N HIS A 44 -11.33 -2.38 -3.63
CA HIS A 44 -12.07 -1.51 -4.53
C HIS A 44 -12.20 -0.13 -3.91
N ILE A 45 -11.94 0.91 -4.70
CA ILE A 45 -12.25 2.29 -4.32
C ILE A 45 -13.72 2.54 -4.68
N LEU A 46 -14.55 2.78 -3.66
CA LEU A 46 -15.96 3.13 -3.83
C LEU A 46 -16.12 4.63 -4.03
N GLU A 47 -15.36 5.41 -3.27
CA GLU A 47 -15.41 6.87 -3.31
C GLU A 47 -14.00 7.42 -3.17
N ALA A 48 -13.74 8.51 -3.89
CA ALA A 48 -12.47 9.21 -3.83
C ALA A 48 -12.73 10.71 -3.85
N ALA A 49 -12.29 11.40 -2.79
CA ALA A 49 -12.40 12.83 -2.64
C ALA A 49 -11.02 13.41 -2.40
N ALA A 50 -10.52 14.14 -3.39
CA ALA A 50 -9.29 14.90 -3.32
C ALA A 50 -9.58 16.34 -2.91
N SER A 51 -8.70 16.90 -2.07
CA SER A 51 -8.63 18.31 -1.72
C SER A 51 -7.17 18.76 -1.77
N THR A 52 -6.91 20.04 -1.54
CA THR A 52 -5.59 20.67 -1.76
C THR A 52 -4.41 19.96 -1.06
N ARG A 53 -4.66 19.30 0.08
CA ARG A 53 -3.64 18.56 0.87
C ARG A 53 -4.20 17.31 1.56
N GLU A 54 -5.39 16.88 1.18
CA GLU A 54 -6.08 15.77 1.81
C GLU A 54 -6.70 14.89 0.74
N LEU A 55 -6.50 13.57 0.89
CA LEU A 55 -7.17 12.56 0.10
C LEU A 55 -8.02 11.72 1.04
N ARG A 56 -9.33 11.71 0.80
CA ARG A 56 -10.29 10.82 1.43
C ARG A 56 -10.69 9.74 0.45
N LEU A 57 -10.58 8.48 0.85
CA LEU A 57 -11.01 7.36 0.03
C LEU A 57 -11.91 6.47 0.83
N LYS A 58 -12.94 5.94 0.20
CA LYS A 58 -13.70 4.82 0.72
C LYS A 58 -13.28 3.59 -0.03
N VAL A 59 -12.69 2.63 0.69
CA VAL A 59 -12.12 1.42 0.12
C VAL A 59 -12.82 0.21 0.75
N SER A 60 -13.24 -0.73 -0.09
CA SER A 60 -13.72 -2.05 0.34
C SER A 60 -12.66 -3.09 0.05
N GLY A 61 -12.55 -4.10 0.93
CA GLY A 61 -11.58 -5.18 0.81
C GLY A 61 -10.24 -4.88 1.49
N THR A 62 -9.22 -5.67 1.16
CA THR A 62 -7.90 -5.61 1.80
C THR A 62 -6.83 -5.21 0.80
N ALA A 63 -6.15 -4.11 1.08
CA ALA A 63 -4.95 -3.65 0.38
C ALA A 63 -3.86 -3.36 1.42
N GLN A 64 -2.61 -3.67 1.11
CA GLN A 64 -1.49 -3.43 2.01
C GLN A 64 -0.91 -2.02 1.84
N THR A 65 -0.77 -1.58 0.60
CA THR A 65 -0.18 -0.29 0.25
C THR A 65 -1.15 0.57 -0.55
N LEU A 66 -1.08 1.86 -0.28
CA LEU A 66 -1.78 2.93 -0.97
C LEU A 66 -0.75 3.90 -1.52
N GLN A 67 -0.72 4.06 -2.84
CA GLN A 67 0.14 4.99 -3.55
C GLN A 67 -0.70 6.19 -3.98
N VAL A 68 -0.21 7.39 -3.72
CA VAL A 68 -0.88 8.65 -4.04
C VAL A 68 0.08 9.52 -4.83
N GLY A 69 -0.23 9.79 -6.10
CA GLY A 69 0.52 10.70 -6.95
C GLY A 69 0.02 12.13 -6.84
N TYR A 70 0.94 13.10 -6.90
CA TYR A 70 0.71 14.55 -6.91
C TYR A 70 1.77 15.22 -7.80
N ASP A 71 1.65 16.52 -8.08
CA ASP A 71 2.57 17.28 -8.97
C ASP A 71 4.04 17.36 -8.53
N GLY A 72 4.42 16.70 -7.43
CA GLY A 72 5.80 16.61 -6.93
C GLY A 72 6.32 15.19 -6.78
N GLY A 73 5.53 14.17 -7.17
CA GLY A 73 5.93 12.77 -7.09
C GLY A 73 4.82 11.86 -6.57
N MET A 74 5.22 10.72 -6.02
CA MET A 74 4.32 9.71 -5.47
C MET A 74 4.63 9.48 -4.00
N MET A 75 3.59 9.30 -3.19
CA MET A 75 3.68 8.90 -1.80
C MET A 75 3.11 7.51 -1.63
N VAL A 76 3.88 6.61 -1.02
CA VAL A 76 3.41 5.27 -0.64
C VAL A 76 3.16 5.27 0.86
N LYS A 77 1.96 4.83 1.25
CA LYS A 77 1.53 4.69 2.64
C LYS A 77 0.95 3.31 2.86
N ALA A 78 1.13 2.77 4.06
CA ALA A 78 0.45 1.54 4.42
C ALA A 78 -1.04 1.83 4.62
N THR A 79 -1.90 1.04 3.99
CA THR A 79 -3.36 1.20 4.07
C THR A 79 -3.83 1.11 5.53
N GLU A 80 -3.22 0.28 6.37
CA GLU A 80 -3.54 0.17 7.79
C GLU A 80 -3.22 1.43 8.61
N GLU A 81 -2.26 2.25 8.18
CA GLU A 81 -1.89 3.50 8.87
C GLU A 81 -2.85 4.64 8.54
N VAL A 82 -3.39 4.63 7.32
CA VAL A 82 -4.21 5.73 6.79
C VAL A 82 -5.68 5.37 6.71
N CYS A 83 -6.05 4.10 6.82
CA CYS A 83 -7.42 3.62 6.70
C CYS A 83 -7.95 2.98 7.99
N SER A 84 -9.18 3.32 8.34
CA SER A 84 -9.91 2.76 9.47
C SER A 84 -11.34 2.45 9.05
N GLY A 85 -11.79 1.20 9.23
CA GLY A 85 -13.15 0.79 8.90
C GLY A 85 -13.55 0.95 7.42
N GLY A 86 -12.59 0.87 6.50
CA GLY A 86 -12.83 1.08 5.06
C GLY A 86 -12.82 2.55 4.62
N GLU A 87 -12.52 3.49 5.52
CA GLU A 87 -12.29 4.89 5.15
C GLU A 87 -10.82 5.27 5.36
N CYS A 88 -10.20 5.77 4.30
CA CYS A 88 -8.81 6.17 4.23
C CYS A 88 -8.68 7.68 4.22
N ARG A 89 -7.73 8.22 4.99
CA ARG A 89 -7.40 9.63 5.03
C ARG A 89 -5.90 9.82 4.93
N VAL A 90 -5.45 10.39 3.82
CA VAL A 90 -4.04 10.66 3.55
C VAL A 90 -3.81 12.16 3.46
N PHE A 91 -2.81 12.65 4.19
CA PHE A 91 -2.33 14.02 4.04
C PHE A 91 -1.21 14.05 3.01
N THR A 92 -1.42 14.79 1.93
CA THR A 92 -0.45 14.97 0.85
C THR A 92 0.12 16.40 0.88
N PRO A 93 1.38 16.59 0.46
CA PRO A 93 1.98 17.92 0.43
C PRO A 93 1.33 18.84 -0.62
N ALA A 94 0.74 18.25 -1.66
CA ALA A 94 0.05 18.93 -2.76
C ALA A 94 -1.25 18.19 -3.13
N ALA A 95 -1.99 18.75 -4.09
CA ALA A 95 -3.23 18.18 -4.57
C ALA A 95 -2.98 16.76 -5.15
N PRO A 96 -3.65 15.73 -4.62
CA PRO A 96 -3.51 14.36 -5.11
C PRO A 96 -4.21 14.23 -6.48
N LYS A 97 -3.49 13.68 -7.46
CA LYS A 97 -3.94 13.48 -8.84
C LYS A 97 -4.20 12.03 -9.18
N THR A 98 -3.46 11.11 -8.57
CA THR A 98 -3.63 9.68 -8.81
C THR A 98 -3.64 8.93 -7.49
N VAL A 99 -4.42 7.86 -7.45
CA VAL A 99 -4.43 6.93 -6.33
C VAL A 99 -4.38 5.50 -6.84
N GLN A 100 -3.56 4.66 -6.21
CA GLN A 100 -3.41 3.27 -6.59
C GLN A 100 -3.32 2.41 -5.32
N LEU A 101 -4.08 1.32 -5.28
CA LEU A 101 -3.93 0.31 -4.24
C LEU A 101 -3.10 -0.85 -4.74
N ASP A 102 -2.47 -1.56 -3.81
CA ASP A 102 -1.72 -2.78 -4.08
C ASP A 102 -2.53 -3.77 -4.94
N GLY A 103 -1.96 -4.20 -6.06
CA GLY A 103 -2.62 -5.11 -7.01
C GLY A 103 -3.76 -4.51 -7.83
N CYS A 104 -4.11 -3.24 -7.64
CA CYS A 104 -5.22 -2.57 -8.31
C CYS A 104 -4.76 -1.48 -9.30
N PRO A 105 -5.58 -1.19 -10.33
CA PRO A 105 -5.27 -0.13 -11.29
C PRO A 105 -5.30 1.24 -10.62
N ALA A 106 -4.43 2.15 -11.10
CA ALA A 106 -4.43 3.53 -10.66
C ALA A 106 -5.67 4.26 -11.17
N ILE A 107 -6.30 5.04 -10.29
CA ILE A 107 -7.45 5.88 -10.57
C ILE A 107 -6.98 7.34 -10.57
N ASN A 108 -7.34 8.07 -11.63
CA ASN A 108 -7.12 9.51 -11.69
C ASN A 108 -8.23 10.22 -10.91
N LEU A 109 -7.82 11.16 -10.06
CA LEU A 109 -8.69 12.04 -9.30
C LEU A 109 -8.94 13.31 -10.12
N PRO A 110 -10.17 13.86 -10.11
CA PRO A 110 -10.51 15.09 -10.81
C PRO A 110 -9.91 16.35 -10.15
#